data_AF-A0A8H4AWM5-F1
#
_entry.id   AF-A0A8H4AWM5-F1
#
_cell.length_a   1.000
_cell.length_b   1.000
_cell.length_c   1.000
_cell.angle_alpha   90.00
_cell.angle_beta   90.00
_cell.angle_gamma   90.00
#
_symmetry.space_group_name_H-M   'P 1'
#
loop_
_entity.id
_entity.type
_entity.pdbx_description
1 polymer ?
#
loop_
_entity_poly.entity_id
_entity_poly.type
_entity_poly.pdbx_seq_one_letter_code
_entity_poly.pdbx_strand_id
1 'polypeptide(L)'
;MSSLNEVLELAERIGYIIEPDPFSKKVTSSIQLVELLDELLTLRVQSEKIKEILTKLKDSEQSFDLVKESELEKKISTLSGFSKHVESIMSNKQVLLMRLKDPFVGEHINLEPEYHKDFAELFPEIAQIIALLPHDLKSLEWFGSHKVTNKIIVCL
;
A
#
# COMPACT_ATOMS: atom_id res chain seq x y z
N MET A 1 15.27 -12.95 -60.52
CA MET A 1 16.71 -13.23 -60.28
C MET A 1 17.47 -11.99 -59.76
N SER A 2 17.03 -10.74 -60.03
CA SER A 2 17.79 -9.53 -59.62
C SER A 2 17.76 -9.18 -58.14
N SER A 3 16.72 -9.54 -57.38
CA SER A 3 16.57 -9.12 -55.98
C SER A 3 17.63 -9.72 -55.04
N LEU A 4 18.13 -10.92 -55.32
CA LEU A 4 19.19 -11.55 -54.51
C LEU A 4 20.55 -10.88 -54.76
N ASN A 5 20.81 -10.44 -55.99
CA ASN A 5 22.07 -9.80 -56.36
C ASN A 5 22.18 -8.41 -55.71
N GLU A 6 21.08 -7.66 -55.68
CA GLU A 6 21.01 -6.36 -54.98
C GLU A 6 21.27 -6.50 -53.47
N VAL A 7 20.76 -7.59 -52.85
CA VAL A 7 20.99 -7.87 -51.43
C VAL A 7 22.45 -8.27 -51.16
N LEU A 8 23.08 -9.02 -52.06
CA LEU A 8 24.49 -9.41 -51.95
C LEU A 8 25.45 -8.22 -52.12
N GLU A 9 25.19 -7.34 -53.09
CA GLU A 9 25.98 -6.10 -53.25
C GLU A 9 25.83 -5.15 -52.05
N LEU A 10 24.63 -5.09 -51.46
CA LEU A 10 24.41 -4.35 -50.22
C LEU A 10 25.23 -4.94 -49.07
N ALA A 11 25.22 -6.26 -48.89
CA ALA A 11 25.99 -6.94 -47.85
C ALA A 11 27.51 -6.70 -47.99
N GLU A 12 28.03 -6.75 -49.22
CA GLU A 12 29.43 -6.45 -49.52
C GLU A 12 29.79 -4.99 -49.21
N ARG A 13 28.92 -4.03 -49.57
CA ARG A 13 29.11 -2.61 -49.28
C ARG A 13 29.10 -2.28 -47.78
N ILE A 14 28.43 -3.08 -46.97
CA ILE A 14 28.35 -2.93 -45.51
C ILE A 14 29.54 -3.66 -44.82
N GLY A 15 30.41 -4.32 -45.59
CA GLY A 15 31.58 -5.05 -45.08
C GLY A 15 31.22 -6.39 -44.45
N TYR A 16 30.02 -6.91 -44.71
CA TYR A 16 29.55 -8.18 -44.16
C TYR A 16 30.00 -9.32 -45.08
N ILE A 17 31.22 -9.83 -44.84
CA ILE A 17 31.74 -11.01 -45.53
C ILE A 17 30.94 -12.20 -45.02
N ILE A 18 30.17 -12.82 -45.92
CA ILE A 18 29.52 -14.10 -45.65
C ILE A 18 30.66 -15.12 -45.56
N GLU A 19 31.11 -15.43 -44.35
CA GLU A 19 32.02 -16.55 -44.15
C GLU A 19 31.35 -17.81 -44.69
N PRO A 20 32.05 -18.62 -45.51
CA PRO A 20 31.49 -19.86 -46.00
C PRO A 20 31.10 -20.71 -44.80
N ASP A 21 29.83 -21.12 -44.78
CA ASP A 21 29.22 -21.96 -43.76
C ASP A 21 30.21 -23.06 -43.32
N PRO A 22 30.58 -23.17 -42.03
CA PRO A 22 31.53 -24.18 -41.56
C PRO A 22 31.07 -25.61 -41.91
N PHE A 23 29.79 -25.79 -42.19
CA PHE A 23 29.18 -27.06 -42.59
C PHE A 23 29.18 -27.33 -44.12
N SER A 24 29.68 -26.40 -44.96
CA SER A 24 29.76 -26.57 -46.42
C SER A 24 30.93 -27.44 -46.89
N LYS A 25 31.72 -28.02 -45.99
CA LYS A 25 32.72 -29.02 -46.36
C LYS A 25 32.00 -30.33 -46.69
N LYS A 26 32.00 -30.72 -47.98
CA LYS A 26 31.60 -32.06 -48.43
C LYS A 26 32.41 -33.10 -47.63
N VAL A 27 31.76 -33.74 -46.66
CA VAL A 27 32.40 -34.73 -45.78
C VAL A 27 32.78 -35.94 -46.62
N THR A 28 34.07 -36.09 -46.89
CA THR A 28 34.61 -37.13 -47.78
C THR A 28 35.11 -38.37 -47.03
N SER A 29 35.18 -38.33 -45.69
CA SER A 29 35.71 -39.43 -44.87
C SER A 29 34.91 -39.59 -43.56
N SER A 30 34.72 -40.83 -43.11
CA SER A 30 34.02 -41.18 -41.86
C SER A 30 34.68 -40.56 -40.62
N ILE A 31 35.98 -40.31 -40.67
CA ILE A 31 36.75 -39.68 -39.58
C ILE A 31 36.34 -38.21 -39.40
N GLN A 32 36.18 -37.48 -40.51
CA GLN A 32 35.75 -36.08 -40.50
C GLN A 32 34.32 -35.93 -39.98
N LEU A 33 33.47 -36.93 -40.22
CA LEU A 33 32.11 -36.96 -39.68
C LEU A 33 32.10 -37.16 -38.17
N VAL A 34 32.99 -38.00 -37.65
CA VAL A 34 33.13 -38.23 -36.20
C VAL A 34 33.67 -36.98 -35.50
N GLU A 35 34.66 -36.30 -36.08
CA GLU A 35 35.17 -35.02 -35.55
C GLU A 35 34.09 -33.94 -35.53
N LEU A 36 33.32 -33.82 -36.60
CA LEU A 36 32.22 -32.84 -36.68
C LEU A 36 31.08 -33.15 -35.70
N LEU A 37 30.79 -34.42 -35.46
CA LEU A 37 29.83 -34.84 -34.44
C LEU A 37 30.31 -34.49 -33.02
N ASP A 38 31.60 -34.67 -32.73
CA ASP A 38 32.19 -34.33 -31.42
C ASP A 38 32.17 -32.81 -31.18
N GLU A 39 32.51 -32.04 -32.21
CA GLU A 39 32.43 -30.57 -32.18
C GLU A 39 30.98 -30.10 -31.95
N LEU A 40 30.00 -30.73 -32.60
CA LEU A 40 28.58 -30.42 -32.40
C LEU A 40 28.11 -30.80 -30.99
N LEU A 41 28.62 -31.90 -30.44
CA LEU A 41 28.32 -32.35 -29.09
C LEU A 41 28.88 -31.40 -28.03
N THR A 42 30.12 -30.95 -28.21
CA THR A 42 30.75 -29.96 -27.30
C THR A 42 30.02 -28.62 -27.36
N LEU A 43 29.65 -28.15 -28.56
CA LEU A 43 28.88 -26.93 -28.74
C LEU A 43 27.49 -27.02 -28.07
N ARG A 44 26.83 -28.18 -28.17
CA ARG A 44 25.56 -28.45 -27.49
C ARG A 44 25.69 -28.33 -25.98
N VAL A 45 26.74 -28.94 -25.39
CA VAL A 45 26.99 -28.87 -23.94
C VAL A 45 27.25 -27.42 -23.50
N GLN A 46 28.01 -26.66 -24.29
CA GLN A 46 28.26 -25.24 -24.00
C GLN A 46 26.97 -24.42 -24.08
N SER A 47 26.13 -24.65 -25.10
CA SER A 47 24.84 -23.97 -25.22
C SER A 47 23.90 -24.28 -24.06
N GLU A 48 23.88 -25.52 -23.58
CA GLU A 48 23.04 -25.90 -22.44
C GLU A 48 23.54 -25.25 -21.14
N LYS A 49 24.86 -25.18 -20.95
CA LYS A 49 25.47 -24.47 -19.81
C LYS A 49 25.14 -22.98 -19.81
N ILE A 50 25.17 -22.33 -20.98
CA ILE A 50 24.78 -20.92 -21.11
C ILE A 50 23.30 -20.74 -20.77
N LYS A 51 22.42 -21.64 -21.26
CA LYS A 51 21.00 -21.61 -20.91
C LYS A 51 20.77 -21.76 -19.41
N GLU A 52 21.48 -22.68 -18.76
CA GLU A 52 21.40 -22.89 -17.31
C GLU A 52 21.82 -21.64 -16.53
N ILE A 53 22.89 -20.96 -16.95
CA ILE A 53 23.33 -19.70 -16.32
C ILE A 53 22.27 -18.61 -16.54
N LEU A 54 21.70 -18.50 -17.74
CA LEU A 54 20.65 -17.54 -18.04
C LEU A 54 19.38 -17.79 -17.22
N THR A 55 18.95 -19.04 -17.04
CA THR A 55 17.82 -19.35 -16.16
C THR A 55 18.13 -19.03 -14.72
N LYS A 56 19.31 -19.37 -14.21
CA LYS A 56 19.71 -19.00 -12.84
C LYS A 56 19.74 -17.49 -12.63
N LEU A 57 20.26 -16.73 -13.59
CA LEU A 57 20.27 -15.26 -13.53
C LEU A 57 18.85 -14.69 -13.56
N LYS A 58 18.01 -15.19 -14.47
CA LYS A 58 16.59 -14.81 -14.57
C LYS A 58 15.83 -15.10 -13.27
N ASP A 59 16.01 -16.29 -12.70
CA ASP A 59 15.38 -16.67 -11.44
C ASP A 59 15.91 -15.81 -10.27
N SER A 60 17.19 -15.42 -10.30
CA SER A 60 17.78 -14.53 -9.31
C SER A 60 17.28 -13.08 -9.42
N GLU A 61 17.13 -12.55 -10.64
CA GLU A 61 16.55 -11.23 -10.89
C GLU A 61 15.08 -11.20 -10.48
N GLN A 62 14.30 -12.21 -10.87
CA GLN A 62 12.89 -12.31 -10.46
C GLN A 62 12.73 -12.42 -8.94
N SER A 63 13.66 -13.08 -8.25
CA SER A 63 13.66 -13.16 -6.79
C SER A 63 14.05 -11.84 -6.12
N PHE A 64 14.96 -11.06 -6.72
CA PHE A 64 15.42 -9.78 -6.18
C PHE A 64 14.40 -8.65 -6.38
N ASP A 65 13.71 -8.64 -7.53
CA ASP A 65 12.68 -7.64 -7.89
C ASP A 65 11.39 -7.80 -7.05
N LEU A 66 11.24 -8.93 -6.35
CA LEU A 66 10.11 -9.24 -5.48
C LEU A 66 10.27 -8.80 -4.02
N VAL A 67 11.34 -8.08 -3.65
CA VAL A 67 11.24 -7.07 -2.57
C VAL A 67 10.55 -5.85 -3.17
N LYS A 68 9.28 -6.08 -3.51
CA LYS A 68 8.41 -5.29 -4.39
C LYS A 68 8.63 -3.80 -4.19
N GLU A 69 8.94 -3.10 -5.27
CA GLU A 69 8.95 -1.63 -5.34
C GLU A 69 7.73 -1.02 -4.61
N SER A 70 6.55 -1.64 -4.77
CA SER A 70 5.33 -1.24 -4.07
C SER A 70 5.39 -1.31 -2.53
N GLU A 71 6.10 -2.28 -1.95
CA GLU A 71 6.30 -2.35 -0.50
C GLU A 71 7.28 -1.28 -0.02
N LEU A 72 8.29 -0.96 -0.82
CA LEU A 72 9.23 0.13 -0.53
C LEU A 72 8.53 1.49 -0.63
N GLU A 73 7.68 1.67 -1.63
CA GLU A 73 6.91 2.88 -1.86
C GLU A 73 5.85 3.11 -0.75
N LYS A 74 5.20 2.04 -0.28
CA LYS A 74 4.34 2.10 0.92
C LYS A 74 5.12 2.55 2.15
N LYS A 75 6.33 2.02 2.37
CA LYS A 75 7.18 2.41 3.50
C LYS A 75 7.60 3.89 3.40
N ILE A 76 8.00 4.35 2.22
CA ILE A 76 8.34 5.76 1.96
C ILE A 76 7.14 6.66 2.23
N SER A 77 5.95 6.29 1.73
CA SER A 77 4.71 7.05 1.94
C SER A 77 4.35 7.14 3.43
N THR A 78 4.46 6.03 4.15
CA THR A 78 4.19 5.97 5.60
C THR A 78 5.16 6.84 6.39
N LEU A 79 6.45 6.75 6.07
CA LEU A 79 7.49 7.56 6.72
C LEU A 79 7.30 9.05 6.42
N SER A 80 6.94 9.41 5.19
CA SER A 80 6.61 10.79 4.80
C SER A 80 5.40 11.32 5.57
N GLY A 81 4.34 10.51 5.71
CA GLY A 81 3.16 10.86 6.49
C GLY A 81 3.50 11.12 7.96
N PHE A 82 4.31 10.24 8.57
CA PHE A 82 4.78 10.43 9.93
C PHE A 82 5.62 11.70 10.08
N SER A 83 6.55 11.97 9.16
CA SER A 83 7.38 13.18 9.18
C SER A 83 6.53 14.45 9.12
N LYS A 84 5.52 14.50 8.25
CA LYS A 84 4.58 15.63 8.17
C LYS A 84 3.80 15.84 9.45
N HIS A 85 3.37 14.77 10.12
CA HIS A 85 2.71 14.85 11.42
C HIS A 85 3.65 15.45 12.48
N VAL A 86 4.89 15.00 12.54
CA VAL A 86 5.89 15.52 13.49
C VAL A 86 6.20 16.99 13.19
N GLU A 87 6.36 17.37 11.93
CA GLU A 87 6.55 18.78 11.52
C GLU A 87 5.35 19.64 11.90
N SER A 88 4.13 19.16 11.71
CA SER A 88 2.91 19.85 12.11
C SER A 88 2.87 20.09 13.62
N ILE A 89 3.23 19.07 14.42
CA ILE A 89 3.30 19.21 15.89
C ILE A 89 4.40 20.22 16.27
N MET A 90 5.56 20.16 15.61
CA MET A 90 6.67 21.07 15.88
C MET A 90 6.32 22.52 15.52
N SER A 91 5.66 22.75 14.39
CA SER A 91 5.19 24.06 13.95
C SER A 91 4.12 24.62 14.90
N ASN A 92 3.19 23.77 15.34
CA ASN A 92 2.12 24.15 16.26
C ASN A 92 2.53 24.13 17.74
N LYS A 93 3.80 23.83 18.06
CA LYS A 93 4.29 23.69 19.44
C LYS A 93 3.97 24.91 20.30
N GLN A 94 4.18 26.12 19.76
CA GLN A 94 3.94 27.36 20.51
C GLN A 94 2.44 27.60 20.75
N VAL A 95 1.59 27.26 19.78
CA VAL A 95 0.14 27.38 19.91
C VAL A 95 -0.39 26.37 20.94
N LEU A 96 0.09 25.13 20.89
CA LEU A 96 -0.22 24.09 21.89
C LEU A 96 0.25 24.49 23.28
N LEU A 97 1.48 25.01 23.40
CA LEU A 97 2.02 25.48 24.66
C LEU A 97 1.22 26.66 25.22
N MET A 98 0.82 27.60 24.36
CA MET A 98 -0.01 28.73 24.74
C MET A 98 -1.37 28.25 25.24
N ARG A 99 -2.03 27.31 24.55
CA ARG A 99 -3.29 26.71 24.99
C ARG A 99 -3.19 25.93 26.30
N LEU A 100 -2.09 25.22 26.53
CA LEU A 100 -1.85 24.50 27.78
C LEU A 100 -1.52 25.43 28.95
N LYS A 101 -0.85 26.55 28.65
CA LYS A 101 -0.52 27.57 29.64
C LYS A 101 -1.65 28.54 29.92
N ASP A 102 -2.62 28.66 29.01
CA ASP A 102 -3.77 29.52 29.20
C ASP A 102 -4.58 28.95 30.36
N PRO A 103 -4.58 29.61 31.54
CA PRO A 103 -5.34 29.12 32.68
C PRO A 103 -6.79 29.13 32.25
N PHE A 104 -7.50 28.02 32.44
CA PHE A 104 -8.90 27.93 32.07
C PHE A 104 -9.71 28.95 32.90
N VAL A 105 -10.03 30.11 32.32
CA VAL A 105 -10.73 31.23 33.00
C VAL A 105 -12.25 31.06 32.95
N GLY A 106 -12.73 29.81 33.01
CA GLY A 106 -14.16 29.50 33.12
C GLY A 106 -14.62 29.42 34.58
N GLU A 107 -15.93 29.50 34.80
CA GLU A 107 -16.52 28.97 36.03
C GLU A 107 -16.18 27.48 36.09
N HIS A 108 -15.41 27.09 37.10
CA HIS A 108 -14.99 25.71 37.31
C HIS A 108 -15.44 25.26 38.70
N ILE A 109 -15.82 24.00 38.77
CA ILE A 109 -16.07 23.34 40.04
C ILE A 109 -14.72 22.82 40.52
N ASN A 110 -14.23 23.36 41.62
CA ASN A 110 -13.05 22.81 42.28
C ASN A 110 -13.42 21.44 42.86
N LEU A 111 -12.76 20.41 42.37
CA LEU A 111 -13.02 19.03 42.74
C LEU A 111 -11.69 18.38 43.11
N GLU A 112 -11.61 17.76 44.28
CA GLU A 112 -10.44 16.98 44.67
C GLU A 112 -10.27 15.78 43.73
N PRO A 113 -9.01 15.38 43.41
CA PRO A 113 -8.74 14.31 42.44
C PRO A 113 -9.45 12.99 42.74
N GLU A 114 -9.69 12.71 44.01
CA GLU A 114 -10.38 11.51 44.51
C GLU A 114 -11.82 11.40 43.99
N TYR A 115 -12.48 12.53 43.74
CA TYR A 115 -13.88 12.58 43.31
C TYR A 115 -14.05 12.77 41.80
N HIS A 116 -12.97 12.96 41.04
CA HIS A 116 -13.04 13.22 39.59
C HIS A 116 -13.74 12.09 38.84
N LYS A 117 -13.48 10.84 39.25
CA LYS A 117 -14.07 9.66 38.63
C LYS A 117 -15.58 9.59 38.88
N ASP A 118 -15.98 9.68 40.15
CA ASP A 118 -17.39 9.57 40.54
C ASP A 118 -18.20 10.74 39.95
N PHE A 119 -17.61 11.93 39.88
CA PHE A 119 -18.23 13.09 39.23
C PHE A 119 -18.35 12.93 37.71
N ALA A 120 -17.34 12.35 37.05
CA ALA A 120 -17.39 12.02 35.62
C ALA A 120 -18.52 11.03 35.30
N GLU A 121 -18.74 10.05 36.18
CA GLU A 121 -19.80 9.04 36.06
C GLU A 121 -21.22 9.62 36.25
N LEU A 122 -21.35 10.76 36.92
CA LEU A 122 -22.63 11.45 37.15
C LEU A 122 -23.13 12.23 35.92
N PHE A 123 -22.23 12.67 35.02
CA PHE A 123 -22.60 13.47 33.85
C PHE A 123 -23.59 12.78 32.90
N PRO A 124 -23.42 11.48 32.55
CA PRO A 124 -24.41 10.75 31.75
C PRO A 124 -25.81 10.77 32.36
N GLU A 125 -25.91 10.59 33.69
CA GLU A 125 -27.20 10.59 34.40
C GLU A 125 -27.84 11.98 34.37
N ILE A 126 -27.06 13.03 34.66
CA ILE A 126 -27.53 14.41 34.60
C ILE A 126 -27.97 14.77 33.17
N ALA A 127 -27.20 14.39 32.15
CA ALA A 127 -27.53 14.65 30.76
C ALA A 127 -28.85 13.96 30.36
N GLN A 128 -29.09 12.74 30.83
CA GLN A 128 -30.34 12.02 30.60
C GLN A 128 -31.52 12.74 31.26
N ILE A 129 -31.38 13.19 32.51
CA ILE A 129 -32.44 13.93 33.23
C ILE A 129 -32.74 15.26 32.52
N ILE A 130 -31.71 16.00 32.10
CA ILE A 130 -31.88 17.25 31.35
C ILE A 130 -32.58 16.99 30.02
N ALA A 131 -32.29 15.88 29.35
CA ALA A 131 -32.95 15.50 28.09
C ALA A 131 -34.43 15.12 28.28
N LEU A 132 -34.81 14.60 29.44
CA LEU A 132 -36.20 14.24 29.79
C LEU A 132 -37.02 15.44 30.25
N LEU A 133 -36.39 16.46 30.84
CA LEU A 133 -37.06 17.64 31.38
C LEU A 133 -38.03 18.34 30.39
N PRO A 134 -37.72 18.52 29.08
CA PRO A 134 -38.66 19.10 28.13
C PRO A 134 -39.92 18.24 27.90
N HIS A 135 -39.78 16.92 27.97
CA HIS A 135 -40.91 16.00 27.85
C HIS A 135 -41.83 16.09 29.08
N ASP A 136 -41.24 16.18 30.26
CA ASP A 136 -41.99 16.31 31.52
C ASP A 136 -42.69 17.66 31.62
N LEU A 137 -42.04 18.74 31.16
CA LEU A 137 -42.66 20.07 31.05
C LEU A 137 -43.85 20.07 30.08
N LYS A 138 -43.74 19.40 28.92
CA LYS A 138 -44.86 19.24 27.98
C LYS A 138 -46.00 18.41 28.58
N SER A 139 -45.66 17.37 29.34
CA SER A 139 -46.66 16.55 30.03
C SER A 139 -47.40 17.39 31.08
N LEU A 140 -46.69 18.21 31.84
CA LEU A 140 -47.27 19.13 32.83
C LEU A 140 -48.16 20.21 32.17
N GLU A 141 -47.72 20.78 31.05
CA GLU A 141 -48.51 21.72 30.25
C GLU A 141 -49.81 21.07 29.73
N TRP A 142 -49.73 19.81 29.30
CA TRP A 142 -50.90 19.04 28.87
C TRP A 142 -51.89 18.82 30.03
N PHE A 143 -51.40 18.43 31.22
CA PHE A 143 -52.22 18.29 32.43
C PHE A 143 -52.85 19.62 32.88
N GLY A 144 -52.13 20.74 32.76
CA GLY A 144 -52.67 22.06 33.07
C GLY A 144 -53.77 22.51 32.11
N SER A 145 -53.68 22.10 30.85
CA SER A 145 -54.66 22.43 29.80
C SER A 145 -55.91 21.54 29.83
N HIS A 146 -55.82 20.34 30.40
CA HIS A 146 -56.92 19.38 30.47
C HIS A 146 -57.37 19.17 31.93
N LYS A 147 -58.49 19.80 32.32
CA LYS A 147 -59.13 19.50 33.61
C LYS A 147 -59.61 18.05 33.61
N VAL A 148 -58.90 17.17 34.33
CA VAL A 148 -59.32 15.79 34.58
C VAL A 148 -60.59 15.85 35.44
N THR A 149 -61.74 15.76 34.77
CA THR A 149 -63.03 15.67 35.46
C THR A 149 -63.17 14.24 35.96
N ASN A 150 -63.17 14.10 37.27
CA ASN A 150 -63.31 12.85 37.99
C ASN A 150 -64.65 12.17 37.62
N LYS A 151 -64.60 11.26 36.64
CA LYS A 151 -65.66 10.30 36.37
C LYS A 151 -65.01 8.92 36.23
N ILE A 152 -65.05 8.20 37.35
CA ILE A 152 -64.99 6.75 37.53
C ILE A 152 -64.66 6.01 36.23
N ILE A 153 -63.39 5.64 36.05
CA ILE A 153 -63.01 4.56 35.15
C ILE A 153 -63.05 3.29 36.00
N VAL A 154 -64.07 2.48 35.73
CA VAL A 154 -64.27 1.16 36.34
C VAL A 154 -63.11 0.25 35.94
N CYS A 155 -62.47 -0.36 36.93
CA CYS A 155 -61.56 -1.49 36.71
C CYS A 155 -62.33 -2.68 36.14
N LEU A 156 -61.88 -3.19 35.00
CA LEU A 156 -62.11 -4.56 34.52
C LEU A 156 -60.75 -5.22 34.34
#